data_AF-A0A537RZ00-F1
#
_entry.id   AF-A0A537RZ00-F1
#
_cell.length_a   1.000
_cell.length_b   1.000
_cell.length_c   1.000
_cell.angle_alpha   90.00
_cell.angle_beta   90.00
_cell.angle_gamma   90.00
#
_symmetry.space_group_name_H-M   'P 1'
#
loop_
_entity.id
_entity.type
_entity.pdbx_description
1 polymer ?
#
loop_
_entity_poly.entity_id
_entity_poly.type
_entity_poly.pdbx_seq_one_letter_code
_entity_poly.pdbx_strand_id
1 'polypeptide(L)'
;LETGILDADIYGPSQPRLLGLTGRPQVAHGNTLRPMQAYGLRAMSMGFLVDEGTPIIWRGPMVVSALTQMLRDVDWGALDVLVIDMPPGTGDVQLTMAQQVPLAGAIIVSTPQDLALIDARKGLNMFRKVDVPVLGIIENMSYFVCPKCGERSDIFGHGGARNEAEKLGIPFLGGVPLHMDIRATSDEGQPIVASSPDSVHAQIYRDIAAKAWSELQESSGARLQPPKLEIAPGGAELGVTFEGAKPFALSAEMLRVMSPSAEVQGHSPEQRVTVGKKRNVKIKELKPVGNYAVRIVFDDGHDTGLYAWSYLQTLHTERDKRWAEYLSALAQKGLGRG
;
A
#
# COMPACT_ATOMS: atom_id res chain seq x y z
N LEU A 1 -7.74 1.49 -21.14
CA LEU A 1 -6.90 2.05 -20.06
C LEU A 1 -5.47 2.02 -20.56
N GLU A 2 -4.82 3.18 -20.60
CA GLU A 2 -3.38 3.28 -20.78
C GLU A 2 -2.71 2.79 -19.48
N THR A 3 -2.04 1.64 -19.53
CA THR A 3 -1.56 0.95 -18.33
C THR A 3 -0.05 0.79 -18.33
N GLY A 4 0.56 1.14 -17.20
CA GLY A 4 1.95 0.82 -16.90
C GLY A 4 2.05 -0.35 -15.90
N ILE A 5 3.13 -1.10 -15.97
CA ILE A 5 3.53 -2.08 -14.95
C ILE A 5 4.98 -1.84 -14.54
N LEU A 6 5.20 -1.69 -13.23
CA LEU A 6 6.51 -1.58 -12.61
C LEU A 6 6.75 -2.82 -11.77
N ASP A 7 7.77 -3.59 -12.13
CA ASP A 7 8.26 -4.70 -11.34
C ASP A 7 9.14 -4.18 -10.20
N ALA A 8 8.62 -4.25 -8.97
CA ALA A 8 9.34 -3.85 -7.77
C ALA A 8 9.98 -5.03 -7.03
N ASP A 9 9.79 -6.27 -7.48
CA ASP A 9 10.47 -7.44 -6.93
C ASP A 9 11.88 -7.57 -7.52
N ILE A 10 12.82 -6.88 -6.87
CA ILE A 10 14.22 -6.87 -7.30
C ILE A 10 14.90 -8.23 -7.11
N TYR A 11 14.40 -9.08 -6.20
CA TYR A 11 15.04 -10.36 -5.87
C TYR A 11 14.66 -11.48 -6.83
N GLY A 12 13.47 -11.39 -7.41
CA GLY A 12 12.96 -12.35 -8.38
C GLY A 12 12.10 -11.68 -9.45
N PRO A 13 12.66 -10.79 -10.28
CA PRO A 13 11.88 -10.05 -11.26
C PRO A 13 11.24 -11.02 -12.25
N SER A 14 9.92 -11.00 -12.32
CA SER A 14 9.14 -11.95 -13.13
C SER A 14 8.55 -11.30 -14.37
N GLN A 15 8.35 -9.98 -14.36
CA GLN A 15 7.64 -9.25 -15.41
C GLN A 15 8.33 -9.30 -16.79
N PRO A 16 9.68 -9.23 -16.91
CA PRO A 16 10.34 -9.42 -18.20
C PRO A 16 9.95 -10.74 -18.87
N ARG A 17 9.97 -11.83 -18.11
CA ARG A 17 9.64 -13.16 -18.61
C ARG A 17 8.15 -13.29 -18.93
N LEU A 18 7.28 -12.87 -18.01
CA LEU A 18 5.82 -12.95 -18.19
C LEU A 18 5.33 -12.16 -19.41
N LEU A 19 6.03 -11.10 -19.80
CA LEU A 19 5.71 -10.27 -20.96
C LEU A 19 6.49 -10.64 -22.22
N GLY A 20 7.38 -11.63 -22.16
CA GLY A 20 8.23 -12.01 -23.30
C GLY A 20 9.20 -10.91 -23.73
N LEU A 21 9.58 -10.02 -22.82
CA LEU A 21 10.44 -8.87 -23.07
C LEU A 21 11.90 -9.22 -22.81
N THR A 22 12.76 -8.90 -23.79
CA THR A 22 14.21 -9.09 -23.69
C THR A 22 14.96 -7.81 -24.07
N GLY A 23 16.20 -7.69 -23.60
CA GLY A 23 17.03 -6.51 -23.83
C GLY A 23 16.90 -5.45 -22.74
N ARG A 24 17.46 -4.26 -23.01
CA ARG A 24 17.54 -3.14 -22.07
C ARG A 24 16.70 -1.96 -22.56
N PRO A 25 16.09 -1.17 -21.65
CA PRO A 25 15.38 0.04 -22.02
C PRO A 25 16.32 1.05 -22.68
N GLN A 26 15.81 1.76 -23.68
CA GLN A 26 16.54 2.84 -24.34
C GLN A 26 16.51 4.10 -23.48
N VAL A 27 17.57 4.90 -23.54
CA VAL A 27 17.58 6.24 -22.94
C VAL A 27 16.80 7.18 -23.86
N ALA A 28 15.78 7.86 -23.32
CA ALA A 28 14.98 8.84 -24.06
C ALA A 28 15.74 10.16 -24.22
N HIS A 29 16.12 10.77 -23.09
CA HIS A 29 16.87 12.01 -23.00
C HIS A 29 17.52 12.12 -21.61
N GLY A 30 18.77 12.58 -21.53
CA GLY A 30 19.49 12.69 -20.26
C GLY A 30 19.61 11.33 -19.56
N ASN A 31 19.03 11.21 -18.37
CA ASN A 31 18.98 9.97 -17.60
C ASN A 31 17.60 9.28 -17.62
N THR A 32 16.65 9.79 -18.39
CA THR A 32 15.29 9.25 -18.46
C THR A 32 15.24 8.05 -19.39
N LEU A 33 14.69 6.93 -18.90
CA LEU A 33 14.53 5.69 -19.65
C LEU A 33 13.16 5.61 -20.34
N ARG A 34 13.11 5.03 -21.54
CA ARG A 34 11.86 4.64 -22.18
C ARG A 34 11.42 3.29 -21.61
N PRO A 35 10.17 3.14 -21.14
CA PRO A 35 9.66 1.84 -20.73
C PRO A 35 9.62 0.88 -21.91
N MET A 36 9.85 -0.40 -21.63
CA MET A 36 9.63 -1.48 -22.59
C MET A 36 8.13 -1.58 -22.89
N GLN A 37 7.75 -2.17 -24.03
CA GLN A 37 6.35 -2.27 -24.42
C GLN A 37 6.00 -3.68 -24.88
N ALA A 38 4.93 -4.23 -24.32
CA ALA A 38 4.36 -5.52 -24.73
C ALA A 38 2.85 -5.53 -24.46
N TYR A 39 2.07 -6.12 -25.37
CA TYR A 39 0.62 -6.31 -25.20
C TYR A 39 -0.17 -5.01 -24.87
N GLY A 40 0.32 -3.85 -25.35
CA GLY A 40 -0.27 -2.54 -25.05
C GLY A 40 0.08 -1.98 -23.66
N LEU A 41 0.95 -2.65 -22.90
CA LEU A 41 1.47 -2.21 -21.60
C LEU A 41 2.81 -1.52 -21.77
N ARG A 42 3.03 -0.46 -20.98
CA ARG A 42 4.37 0.09 -20.72
C ARG A 42 4.94 -0.65 -19.50
N ALA A 43 6.13 -1.21 -19.62
CA ALA A 43 6.73 -2.07 -18.60
C ALA A 43 8.13 -1.57 -18.21
N MET A 44 8.41 -1.56 -16.90
CA MET A 44 9.75 -1.38 -16.38
C MET A 44 10.03 -2.40 -15.29
N SER A 45 11.24 -2.94 -15.27
CA SER A 45 11.69 -3.90 -14.27
C SER A 45 13.18 -3.75 -14.04
N MET A 46 13.61 -4.00 -12.80
CA MET A 46 15.04 -4.11 -12.51
C MET A 46 15.69 -5.24 -13.30
N GLY A 47 14.93 -6.27 -13.68
CA GLY A 47 15.39 -7.37 -14.54
C GLY A 47 15.86 -6.92 -15.93
N PHE A 48 15.48 -5.73 -16.41
CA PHE A 48 16.01 -5.18 -17.67
C PHE A 48 17.36 -4.47 -17.50
N LEU A 49 17.70 -4.07 -16.27
CA LEU A 49 18.86 -3.25 -15.97
C LEU A 49 20.04 -4.08 -15.44
N VAL A 50 19.78 -5.32 -15.05
CA VAL A 50 20.75 -6.24 -14.45
C VAL A 50 20.86 -7.49 -15.32
N ASP A 51 22.08 -7.88 -15.65
CA ASP A 51 22.30 -9.15 -16.36
C ASP A 51 22.05 -10.33 -15.41
N GLU A 52 21.28 -11.33 -15.86
CA GLU A 52 20.82 -12.49 -15.07
C GLU A 52 21.96 -13.27 -14.35
N GLY A 53 23.20 -13.16 -14.83
CA GLY A 53 24.37 -13.82 -14.24
C GLY A 53 25.16 -13.00 -13.22
N THR A 54 24.79 -11.73 -12.96
CA THR A 54 25.58 -10.85 -12.09
C THR A 54 25.06 -10.89 -10.65
N PRO A 55 25.82 -11.43 -9.68
CA PRO A 55 25.41 -11.42 -8.28
C PRO A 55 25.51 -9.99 -7.73
N ILE A 56 24.37 -9.30 -7.63
CA ILE A 56 24.26 -7.99 -6.99
C ILE A 56 23.70 -8.16 -5.58
N ILE A 57 24.42 -7.65 -4.58
CA ILE A 57 23.94 -7.59 -3.20
C ILE A 57 23.04 -6.36 -3.06
N TRP A 58 21.73 -6.60 -3.09
CA TRP A 58 20.72 -5.57 -2.89
C TRP A 58 20.57 -5.23 -1.41
N ARG A 59 21.05 -4.04 -1.02
CA ARG A 59 20.78 -3.46 0.30
C ARG A 59 19.50 -2.62 0.24
N GLY A 60 18.74 -2.59 1.34
CA GLY A 60 17.45 -1.87 1.43
C GLY A 60 17.46 -0.45 0.84
N PRO A 61 18.41 0.44 1.20
CA PRO A 61 18.48 1.79 0.64
C PRO A 61 18.68 1.82 -0.88
N MET A 62 19.41 0.86 -1.45
CA MET A 62 19.63 0.76 -2.90
C MET A 62 18.36 0.34 -3.62
N VAL A 63 17.61 -0.62 -3.06
CA VAL A 63 16.31 -1.07 -3.57
C VAL A 63 15.35 0.11 -3.64
N VAL A 64 15.23 0.85 -2.54
CA VAL A 64 14.36 2.03 -2.46
C VAL A 64 14.77 3.11 -3.45
N SER A 65 16.07 3.37 -3.59
CA SER A 65 16.58 4.35 -4.57
C SER A 65 16.28 3.93 -6.01
N ALA A 66 16.48 2.65 -6.35
CA ALA A 66 16.22 2.12 -7.69
C ALA A 66 14.73 2.19 -8.04
N LEU A 67 13.85 1.83 -7.10
CA LEU A 67 12.39 1.94 -7.28
C LEU A 67 11.95 3.39 -7.46
N THR A 68 12.48 4.30 -6.64
CA THR A 68 12.22 5.74 -6.77
C THR A 68 12.67 6.27 -8.13
N GLN A 69 13.83 5.81 -8.60
CA GLN A 69 14.34 6.15 -9.93
C GLN A 69 13.42 5.61 -11.04
N MET A 70 12.97 4.35 -10.96
CA MET A 70 12.05 3.80 -11.97
C MET A 70 10.67 4.49 -11.99
N LEU A 71 10.25 5.07 -10.87
CA LEU A 71 9.02 5.86 -10.81
C LEU A 71 9.17 7.29 -11.37
N ARG A 72 10.35 7.90 -11.23
CA ARG A 72 10.59 9.31 -11.60
C ARG A 72 11.30 9.50 -12.93
N ASP A 73 12.29 8.66 -13.20
CA ASP A 73 13.23 8.78 -14.32
C ASP A 73 12.88 7.80 -15.46
N VAL A 74 11.60 7.44 -15.57
CA VAL A 74 11.05 6.67 -16.69
C VAL A 74 9.99 7.52 -17.36
N ASP A 75 10.08 7.62 -18.68
CA ASP A 75 9.07 8.29 -19.50
C ASP A 75 7.83 7.41 -19.65
N TRP A 76 7.05 7.33 -18.58
CA TRP A 76 5.81 6.56 -18.54
C TRP A 76 4.75 7.11 -19.49
N GLY A 77 4.87 8.34 -19.99
CA GLY A 77 3.83 9.05 -20.74
C GLY A 77 2.55 9.24 -19.91
N ALA A 78 1.43 9.53 -20.59
CA ALA A 78 0.12 9.56 -19.95
C ALA A 78 -0.35 8.12 -19.67
N LEU A 79 -0.66 7.82 -18.41
CA LEU A 79 -1.21 6.55 -17.95
C LEU A 79 -2.50 6.81 -17.17
N ASP A 80 -3.49 5.94 -17.36
CA ASP A 80 -4.68 5.87 -16.49
C ASP A 80 -4.34 5.15 -15.18
N VAL A 81 -3.44 4.16 -15.23
CA VAL A 81 -3.03 3.37 -14.07
C VAL A 81 -1.60 2.85 -14.22
N LEU A 82 -0.86 2.85 -13.11
CA LEU A 82 0.44 2.20 -12.97
C LEU A 82 0.32 1.12 -11.90
N VAL A 83 0.46 -0.15 -12.30
CA VAL A 83 0.47 -1.30 -11.40
C VAL A 83 1.90 -1.51 -10.91
N ILE A 84 2.09 -1.64 -9.59
CA ILE A 84 3.40 -1.91 -8.99
C ILE A 84 3.37 -3.33 -8.42
N ASP A 85 4.17 -4.22 -9.00
CA ASP A 85 4.35 -5.60 -8.53
C ASP A 85 5.33 -5.62 -7.36
N MET A 86 4.80 -5.62 -6.13
CA MET A 86 5.62 -5.53 -4.93
C MET A 86 6.22 -6.88 -4.56
N PRO A 87 7.43 -6.91 -3.96
CA PRO A 87 8.02 -8.15 -3.46
C PRO A 87 7.10 -8.83 -2.44
N PRO A 88 7.19 -10.15 -2.27
CA PRO A 88 6.34 -10.88 -1.34
C PRO A 88 6.60 -10.50 0.12
N GLY A 89 5.56 -10.62 0.96
CA GLY A 89 5.64 -10.39 2.41
C GLY A 89 5.28 -8.96 2.85
N THR A 90 5.66 -8.62 4.08
CA THR A 90 5.36 -7.34 4.73
C THR A 90 6.61 -6.70 5.33
N GLY A 91 7.71 -6.76 4.59
CA GLY A 91 9.01 -6.24 5.01
C GLY A 91 9.15 -4.73 4.85
N ASP A 92 10.35 -4.24 5.15
CA ASP A 92 10.66 -2.80 5.14
C ASP A 92 10.54 -2.18 3.74
N VAL A 93 10.74 -2.95 2.68
CA VAL A 93 10.63 -2.46 1.28
C VAL A 93 9.19 -2.08 0.97
N GLN A 94 8.22 -2.95 1.29
CA GLN A 94 6.80 -2.67 1.05
C GLN A 94 6.32 -1.47 1.85
N LEU A 95 6.74 -1.37 3.13
CA LEU A 95 6.41 -0.24 3.98
C LEU A 95 7.01 1.05 3.42
N THR A 96 8.29 1.03 3.04
CA THR A 96 8.98 2.21 2.48
C THR A 96 8.32 2.65 1.18
N MET A 97 7.96 1.72 0.29
CA MET A 97 7.25 2.01 -0.94
C MET A 97 5.89 2.65 -0.68
N ALA A 98 5.10 2.10 0.25
CA ALA A 98 3.82 2.67 0.59
C ALA A 98 3.92 4.05 1.29
N GLN A 99 5.06 4.37 1.90
CA GLN A 99 5.31 5.69 2.50
C GLN A 99 5.87 6.72 1.51
N GLN A 100 6.65 6.28 0.51
CA GLN A 100 7.31 7.19 -0.42
C GLN A 100 6.50 7.43 -1.70
N VAL A 101 5.66 6.47 -2.07
CA VAL A 101 4.87 6.49 -3.30
C VAL A 101 3.39 6.69 -2.94
N PRO A 102 2.68 7.64 -3.55
CA PRO A 102 1.26 7.86 -3.29
C PRO A 102 0.41 6.75 -3.94
N LEU A 103 0.37 5.56 -3.33
CA LEU A 103 -0.34 4.38 -3.85
C LEU A 103 -1.86 4.59 -3.87
N ALA A 104 -2.51 4.58 -5.04
CA ALA A 104 -3.97 4.78 -5.14
C ALA A 104 -4.79 3.72 -4.39
N GLY A 105 -4.27 2.50 -4.29
CA GLY A 105 -4.78 1.43 -3.45
C GLY A 105 -3.87 0.22 -3.51
N ALA A 106 -4.22 -0.81 -2.74
CA ALA A 106 -3.51 -2.08 -2.72
C ALA A 106 -4.47 -3.24 -2.96
N ILE A 107 -4.01 -4.22 -3.73
CA ILE A 107 -4.70 -5.51 -3.92
C ILE A 107 -3.86 -6.58 -3.24
N ILE A 108 -4.51 -7.41 -2.45
CA ILE A 108 -3.85 -8.53 -1.78
C ILE A 108 -4.07 -9.79 -2.62
N VAL A 109 -2.99 -10.50 -2.92
CA VAL A 109 -3.06 -11.82 -3.58
C VAL A 109 -2.65 -12.87 -2.57
N SER A 110 -3.49 -13.90 -2.38
CA SER A 110 -3.21 -15.01 -1.46
C SER A 110 -3.75 -16.31 -2.02
N THR A 111 -3.40 -17.44 -1.40
CA THR A 111 -3.95 -18.76 -1.71
C THR A 111 -4.92 -19.19 -0.60
N PRO A 112 -5.78 -20.21 -0.81
CA PRO A 112 -6.86 -20.53 0.14
C PRO A 112 -6.41 -21.02 1.53
N GLN A 113 -5.14 -21.42 1.69
CA GLN A 113 -4.62 -21.99 2.93
C GLN A 113 -4.51 -20.96 4.06
N ASP A 114 -4.84 -21.39 5.27
CA ASP A 114 -4.73 -20.55 6.48
C ASP A 114 -3.35 -19.92 6.66
N LEU A 115 -2.27 -20.64 6.33
CA LEU A 115 -0.91 -20.11 6.44
C LEU A 115 -0.68 -18.90 5.52
N ALA A 116 -1.18 -18.95 4.28
CA ALA A 116 -1.06 -17.83 3.34
C ALA A 116 -1.95 -16.64 3.74
N LEU A 117 -3.09 -16.90 4.38
CA LEU A 117 -4.00 -15.86 4.88
C LEU A 117 -3.40 -15.07 6.05
N ILE A 118 -2.48 -15.64 6.83
CA ILE A 118 -1.77 -14.90 7.88
C ILE A 118 -1.00 -13.71 7.29
N ASP A 119 -0.35 -13.91 6.14
CA ASP A 119 0.41 -12.85 5.49
C ASP A 119 -0.50 -11.83 4.80
N ALA A 120 -1.64 -12.27 4.26
CA ALA A 120 -2.70 -11.35 3.79
C ALA A 120 -3.17 -10.40 4.91
N ARG A 121 -3.42 -10.91 6.13
CA ARG A 121 -3.81 -10.09 7.29
C ARG A 121 -2.72 -9.08 7.67
N LYS A 122 -1.46 -9.51 7.69
CA LYS A 122 -0.34 -8.61 7.98
C LYS A 122 -0.24 -7.51 6.91
N GLY A 123 -0.38 -7.87 5.63
CA GLY A 123 -0.35 -6.95 4.50
C GLY A 123 -1.45 -5.89 4.61
N LEU A 124 -2.68 -6.32 4.89
CA LEU A 124 -3.80 -5.42 5.15
C LEU A 124 -3.51 -4.43 6.29
N ASN A 125 -3.01 -4.94 7.43
CA ASN A 125 -2.70 -4.10 8.57
C ASN A 125 -1.58 -3.11 8.29
N MET A 126 -0.59 -3.49 7.46
CA MET A 126 0.46 -2.59 7.00
C MET A 126 -0.13 -1.46 6.15
N PHE A 127 -0.93 -1.76 5.12
CA PHE A 127 -1.54 -0.72 4.27
C PHE A 127 -2.48 0.22 5.04
N ARG A 128 -3.28 -0.32 5.98
CA ARG A 128 -4.11 0.49 6.88
C ARG A 128 -3.29 1.48 7.72
N LYS A 129 -2.11 1.06 8.21
CA LYS A 129 -1.22 1.95 9.00
C LYS A 129 -0.65 3.13 8.20
N VAL A 130 -0.54 2.98 6.89
CA VAL A 130 -0.05 4.03 5.98
C VAL A 130 -1.18 4.68 5.16
N ASP A 131 -2.43 4.50 5.58
CA ASP A 131 -3.61 5.12 4.96
C ASP A 131 -3.77 4.80 3.46
N VAL A 132 -3.32 3.60 3.04
CA VAL A 132 -3.51 3.09 1.69
C VAL A 132 -4.77 2.20 1.67
N PRO A 133 -5.77 2.51 0.84
CA PRO A 133 -6.99 1.71 0.78
C PRO A 133 -6.69 0.34 0.19
N VAL A 134 -7.21 -0.71 0.82
CA VAL A 134 -7.14 -2.06 0.25
C VAL A 134 -8.38 -2.27 -0.60
N LEU A 135 -8.17 -2.33 -1.92
CA LEU A 135 -9.21 -2.47 -2.94
C LEU A 135 -9.84 -3.86 -2.94
N GLY A 136 -9.15 -4.85 -2.37
CA GLY A 136 -9.70 -6.18 -2.18
C GLY A 136 -8.65 -7.27 -2.16
N ILE A 137 -9.13 -8.50 -2.10
CA ILE A 137 -8.32 -9.71 -2.10
C ILE A 137 -8.66 -10.62 -3.29
N ILE A 138 -7.63 -11.22 -3.89
CA ILE A 138 -7.71 -12.23 -4.95
C ILE A 138 -7.25 -13.57 -4.36
N GLU A 139 -8.03 -14.63 -4.62
CA GLU A 139 -7.66 -16.01 -4.30
C GLU A 139 -6.96 -16.65 -5.51
N ASN A 140 -5.63 -16.73 -5.49
CA ASN A 140 -4.87 -17.46 -6.49
C ASN A 140 -4.91 -18.97 -6.20
N MET A 141 -4.80 -19.80 -7.24
CA MET A 141 -4.85 -21.26 -7.15
C MET A 141 -6.07 -21.79 -6.39
N SER A 142 -7.23 -21.17 -6.61
CA SER A 142 -8.48 -21.38 -5.85
C SER A 142 -9.13 -22.75 -6.02
N TYR A 143 -8.89 -23.41 -7.15
CA TYR A 143 -9.30 -24.79 -7.45
C TYR A 143 -8.56 -25.30 -8.69
N PHE A 144 -8.58 -26.61 -8.90
CA PHE A 144 -8.07 -27.28 -10.10
C PHE A 144 -9.21 -28.04 -10.77
N VAL A 145 -9.27 -28.04 -12.11
CA VAL A 145 -10.20 -28.88 -12.87
C VAL A 145 -9.39 -29.91 -13.63
N CYS A 146 -9.66 -31.19 -13.40
CA CYS A 146 -8.96 -32.26 -14.07
C CYS A 146 -9.27 -32.22 -15.58
N PRO A 147 -8.26 -32.08 -16.47
CA PRO A 147 -8.51 -32.00 -17.90
C PRO A 147 -8.99 -33.33 -18.51
N LYS A 148 -8.89 -34.45 -17.77
CA LYS A 148 -9.32 -35.77 -18.24
C LYS A 148 -10.77 -36.10 -17.88
N CYS A 149 -11.22 -35.77 -16.67
CA CYS A 149 -12.56 -36.14 -16.18
C CYS A 149 -13.47 -34.94 -15.88
N GLY A 150 -12.95 -33.70 -15.92
CA GLY A 150 -13.72 -32.50 -15.58
C GLY A 150 -14.01 -32.32 -14.10
N GLU A 151 -13.55 -33.24 -13.25
CA GLU A 151 -13.73 -33.16 -11.80
C GLU A 151 -12.94 -31.98 -11.23
N ARG A 152 -13.60 -31.21 -10.36
CA ARG A 152 -12.98 -30.12 -9.62
C ARG A 152 -12.34 -30.66 -8.34
N SER A 153 -11.12 -30.24 -8.08
CA SER A 153 -10.37 -30.53 -6.86
C SER A 153 -9.88 -29.24 -6.21
N ASP A 154 -10.21 -29.06 -4.94
CA ASP A 154 -9.76 -27.92 -4.14
C ASP A 154 -8.43 -28.28 -3.45
N ILE A 155 -7.37 -28.47 -4.25
CA ILE A 155 -6.06 -29.00 -3.82
C ILE A 155 -5.49 -28.25 -2.60
N PHE A 156 -5.72 -26.95 -2.57
CA PHE A 156 -5.19 -26.03 -1.56
C PHE A 156 -6.27 -25.52 -0.59
N GLY A 157 -7.45 -26.15 -0.59
CA GLY A 157 -8.66 -25.61 0.02
C GLY A 157 -9.41 -24.68 -0.93
N HIS A 158 -10.54 -24.13 -0.46
CA HIS A 158 -11.38 -23.23 -1.25
C HIS A 158 -12.04 -22.17 -0.36
N GLY A 159 -12.12 -20.94 -0.86
CA GLY A 159 -12.87 -19.85 -0.23
C GLY A 159 -12.20 -19.27 1.01
N GLY A 160 -10.96 -19.64 1.31
CA GLY A 160 -10.20 -19.10 2.43
C GLY A 160 -10.05 -17.58 2.33
N ALA A 161 -9.66 -17.06 1.17
CA ALA A 161 -9.50 -15.63 0.95
C ALA A 161 -10.84 -14.90 0.91
N ARG A 162 -11.91 -15.54 0.38
CA ARG A 162 -13.27 -14.96 0.41
C ARG A 162 -13.78 -14.79 1.84
N ASN A 163 -13.70 -15.84 2.65
CA ASN A 163 -14.12 -15.82 4.04
C ASN A 163 -13.29 -14.80 4.85
N GLU A 164 -12.01 -14.68 4.55
CA GLU A 164 -11.13 -13.70 5.16
C GLU A 164 -11.49 -12.26 4.74
N ALA A 165 -11.83 -12.03 3.47
CA ALA A 165 -12.32 -10.74 2.98
C ALA A 165 -13.54 -10.26 3.76
N GLU A 166 -14.52 -11.16 3.96
CA GLU A 166 -15.73 -10.89 4.73
C GLU A 166 -15.41 -10.53 6.19
N LYS A 167 -14.54 -11.30 6.86
CA LYS A 167 -14.11 -11.02 8.24
C LYS A 167 -13.41 -9.68 8.38
N LEU A 168 -12.61 -9.29 7.38
CA LEU A 168 -11.80 -8.08 7.40
C LEU A 168 -12.54 -6.86 6.87
N GLY A 169 -13.75 -7.04 6.32
CA GLY A 169 -14.57 -5.99 5.73
C GLY A 169 -13.95 -5.40 4.46
N ILE A 170 -13.34 -6.23 3.61
CA ILE A 170 -12.75 -5.80 2.34
C ILE A 170 -13.37 -6.58 1.16
N PRO A 171 -13.33 -6.04 -0.07
CA PRO A 171 -13.90 -6.71 -1.24
C PRO A 171 -13.18 -8.01 -1.61
N PHE A 172 -13.94 -9.02 -2.03
CA PHE A 172 -13.40 -10.21 -2.70
C PHE A 172 -13.47 -10.03 -4.22
N LEU A 173 -12.31 -9.90 -4.86
CA LEU A 173 -12.23 -9.57 -6.29
C LEU A 173 -12.50 -10.80 -7.16
N GLY A 174 -11.99 -11.98 -6.76
CA GLY A 174 -12.22 -13.22 -7.49
C GLY A 174 -11.24 -14.31 -7.13
N GLY A 175 -11.50 -15.52 -7.66
CA GLY A 175 -10.63 -16.67 -7.55
C GLY A 175 -10.06 -17.07 -8.92
N VAL A 176 -8.74 -17.26 -9.00
CA VAL A 176 -8.05 -17.73 -10.20
C VAL A 176 -7.78 -19.23 -10.04
N PRO A 177 -8.14 -20.09 -11.02
CA PRO A 177 -7.88 -21.52 -10.92
C PRO A 177 -6.41 -21.85 -11.18
N LEU A 178 -5.97 -22.99 -10.65
CA LEU A 178 -4.74 -23.63 -11.09
C LEU A 178 -5.00 -24.33 -12.43
N HIS A 179 -4.48 -23.77 -13.53
CA HIS A 179 -4.68 -24.32 -14.87
C HIS A 179 -3.38 -24.35 -15.68
N MET A 180 -3.21 -25.41 -16.46
CA MET A 180 -1.98 -25.64 -17.25
C MET A 180 -1.72 -24.54 -18.27
N ASP A 181 -2.75 -24.10 -18.99
CA ASP A 181 -2.61 -23.05 -20.00
C ASP A 181 -2.16 -21.72 -19.38
N ILE A 182 -2.67 -21.36 -18.19
CA ILE A 182 -2.25 -20.15 -17.48
C ILE A 182 -0.74 -20.23 -17.20
N ARG A 183 -0.27 -21.35 -16.64
CA ARG A 183 1.15 -21.59 -16.35
C ARG A 183 2.00 -21.60 -17.62
N ALA A 184 1.57 -22.35 -18.64
CA ALA A 184 2.32 -22.55 -19.90
C ALA A 184 2.58 -21.25 -20.62
N THR A 185 1.50 -20.54 -20.89
CA THR A 185 1.53 -19.32 -21.66
C THR A 185 2.24 -18.21 -20.90
N SER A 186 2.16 -18.18 -19.56
CA SER A 186 2.97 -17.28 -18.72
C SER A 186 4.47 -17.56 -18.80
N ASP A 187 4.89 -18.84 -18.75
CA ASP A 187 6.30 -19.22 -18.87
C ASP A 187 6.91 -18.85 -20.23
N GLU A 188 6.08 -18.89 -21.26
CA GLU A 188 6.40 -18.54 -22.67
C GLU A 188 6.31 -17.04 -22.95
N GLY A 189 5.93 -16.22 -21.95
CA GLY A 189 5.80 -14.77 -22.09
C GLY A 189 4.59 -14.32 -22.91
N GLN A 190 3.55 -15.15 -22.97
CA GLN A 190 2.31 -14.93 -23.71
C GLN A 190 1.09 -14.99 -22.77
N PRO A 191 0.85 -13.99 -21.90
CA PRO A 191 -0.21 -14.05 -20.88
C PRO A 191 -1.56 -14.52 -21.44
N ILE A 192 -2.28 -15.36 -20.69
CA ILE A 192 -3.51 -16.02 -21.16
C ILE A 192 -4.58 -15.05 -21.69
N VAL A 193 -4.63 -13.83 -21.14
CA VAL A 193 -5.53 -12.76 -21.57
C VAL A 193 -5.22 -12.22 -22.97
N ALA A 194 -3.98 -12.36 -23.43
CA ALA A 194 -3.51 -11.96 -24.75
C ALA A 194 -3.50 -13.15 -25.73
N SER A 195 -3.03 -14.32 -25.29
CA SER A 195 -2.92 -15.52 -26.14
C SER A 195 -4.24 -16.26 -26.34
N SER A 196 -5.20 -16.14 -25.40
CA SER A 196 -6.53 -16.77 -25.49
C SER A 196 -7.62 -15.86 -24.89
N PRO A 197 -7.90 -14.71 -25.53
CA PRO A 197 -8.75 -13.64 -24.98
C PRO A 197 -10.20 -14.04 -24.71
N ASP A 198 -10.72 -15.05 -25.41
CA ASP A 198 -12.10 -15.55 -25.28
C ASP A 198 -12.20 -16.77 -24.33
N SER A 199 -11.09 -17.18 -23.71
CA SER A 199 -11.09 -18.28 -22.75
C SER A 199 -11.78 -17.90 -21.45
N VAL A 200 -12.33 -18.90 -20.75
CA VAL A 200 -12.90 -18.72 -19.40
C VAL A 200 -11.86 -18.12 -18.45
N HIS A 201 -10.59 -18.52 -18.59
CA HIS A 201 -9.49 -18.01 -17.76
C HIS A 201 -9.22 -16.53 -18.02
N ALA A 202 -9.23 -16.09 -19.28
CA ALA A 202 -9.09 -14.68 -19.62
C ALA A 202 -10.26 -13.85 -19.07
N GLN A 203 -11.49 -14.39 -19.11
CA GLN A 203 -12.65 -13.72 -18.55
C GLN A 203 -12.53 -13.52 -17.03
N ILE A 204 -12.01 -14.50 -16.29
CA ILE A 204 -11.76 -14.36 -14.83
C ILE A 204 -10.84 -13.17 -14.53
N TYR A 205 -9.74 -13.03 -15.27
CA TYR A 205 -8.83 -11.88 -15.08
C TYR A 205 -9.49 -10.55 -15.46
N ARG A 206 -10.30 -10.51 -16.52
CA ARG A 206 -11.07 -9.31 -16.91
C ARG A 206 -12.08 -8.90 -15.84
N ASP A 207 -12.79 -9.86 -15.26
CA ASP A 207 -13.76 -9.62 -14.20
C ASP A 207 -13.08 -9.09 -12.93
N ILE A 208 -11.93 -9.67 -12.55
CA ILE A 208 -11.11 -9.19 -11.43
C ILE A 208 -10.64 -7.76 -11.69
N ALA A 209 -10.12 -7.48 -12.89
CA ALA A 209 -9.65 -6.15 -13.27
C ALA A 209 -10.77 -5.11 -13.26
N ALA A 210 -11.96 -5.46 -13.76
CA ALA A 210 -13.12 -4.58 -13.75
C ALA A 210 -13.58 -4.22 -12.32
N LYS A 211 -13.61 -5.21 -11.41
CA LYS A 211 -13.92 -4.96 -10.01
C LYS A 211 -12.86 -4.10 -9.33
N ALA A 212 -11.58 -4.44 -9.51
CA ALA A 212 -10.47 -3.67 -8.97
C ALA A 212 -10.50 -2.20 -9.45
N TRP A 213 -10.86 -1.99 -10.72
CA TRP A 213 -11.04 -0.64 -11.26
C TRP A 213 -12.22 0.10 -10.62
N SER A 214 -13.36 -0.56 -10.40
CA SER A 214 -14.50 0.04 -9.68
C SER A 214 -14.11 0.48 -8.28
N GLU A 215 -13.47 -0.41 -7.51
CA GLU A 215 -12.99 -0.14 -6.16
C GLU A 215 -11.98 1.02 -6.14
N LEU A 216 -11.11 1.10 -7.15
CA LEU A 216 -10.15 2.19 -7.31
C LEU A 216 -10.86 3.53 -7.56
N GLN A 217 -11.88 3.57 -8.41
CA GLN A 217 -12.64 4.78 -8.70
C GLN A 217 -13.43 5.25 -7.46
N GLU A 218 -14.04 4.31 -6.73
CA GLU A 218 -14.78 4.59 -5.50
C GLU A 218 -13.87 5.13 -4.39
N SER A 219 -12.70 4.49 -4.20
CA SER A 219 -11.70 4.91 -3.21
C SER A 219 -10.99 6.22 -3.58
N SER A 220 -10.80 6.51 -4.87
CA SER A 220 -10.22 7.78 -5.34
C SER A 220 -11.13 8.97 -5.04
N GLY A 221 -12.45 8.78 -5.05
CA GLY A 221 -13.42 9.79 -4.61
C GLY A 221 -13.40 10.07 -3.10
N ALA A 222 -12.82 9.17 -2.30
CA ALA A 222 -12.73 9.28 -0.84
C ALA A 222 -11.36 9.80 -0.34
N ARG A 223 -10.40 10.08 -1.23
CA ARG A 223 -9.05 10.47 -0.84
C ARG A 223 -9.00 11.93 -0.41
N LEU A 224 -8.63 12.17 0.85
CA LEU A 224 -8.38 13.51 1.34
C LEU A 224 -7.17 14.10 0.62
N GLN A 225 -7.39 15.19 -0.11
CA GLN A 225 -6.30 16.01 -0.63
C GLN A 225 -5.42 16.51 0.52
N PRO A 226 -4.10 16.67 0.32
CA PRO A 226 -3.22 17.21 1.34
C PRO A 226 -3.77 18.52 1.91
N PRO A 227 -4.03 18.61 3.23
CA PRO A 227 -4.55 19.83 3.81
C PRO A 227 -3.47 20.91 3.87
N LYS A 228 -3.89 22.17 3.88
CA LYS A 228 -3.02 23.26 4.33
C LYS A 228 -2.79 23.11 5.83
N LEU A 229 -1.53 23.06 6.24
CA LEU A 229 -1.12 22.94 7.64
C LEU A 229 -0.40 24.22 8.08
N GLU A 230 -0.78 24.75 9.23
CA GLU A 230 -0.18 25.95 9.81
C GLU A 230 0.10 25.73 11.30
N ILE A 231 1.34 25.96 11.74
CA ILE A 231 1.67 25.96 13.16
C ILE A 231 1.25 27.32 13.74
N ALA A 232 0.38 27.31 14.76
CA ALA A 232 -0.02 28.54 15.43
C ALA A 232 1.18 29.24 16.10
N PRO A 233 1.19 30.58 16.23
CA PRO A 233 2.26 31.31 16.92
C PRO A 233 2.58 30.71 18.29
N GLY A 234 3.85 30.42 18.55
CA GLY A 234 4.30 29.78 19.79
C GLY A 234 4.14 28.26 19.84
N GLY A 235 3.67 27.62 18.76
CA GLY A 235 3.66 26.16 18.59
C GLY A 235 2.59 25.41 19.39
N ALA A 236 1.61 26.11 19.96
CA ALA A 236 0.61 25.51 20.85
C ALA A 236 -0.46 24.70 20.12
N GLU A 237 -0.70 24.97 18.84
CA GLU A 237 -1.74 24.34 18.03
C GLU A 237 -1.30 24.11 16.59
N LEU A 238 -1.91 23.11 15.95
CA LEU A 238 -1.84 22.85 14.52
C LEU A 238 -3.18 23.25 13.88
N GLY A 239 -3.17 24.24 13.01
CA GLY A 239 -4.26 24.55 12.11
C GLY A 239 -4.27 23.60 10.91
N VAL A 240 -5.44 23.05 10.59
CA VAL A 240 -5.66 22.09 9.49
C VAL A 240 -6.82 22.59 8.63
N THR A 241 -6.59 22.72 7.32
CA THR A 241 -7.63 23.10 6.35
C THR A 241 -7.63 22.14 5.16
N PHE A 242 -8.68 21.34 5.03
CA PHE A 242 -8.94 20.55 3.83
C PHE A 242 -9.70 21.38 2.79
N GLU A 243 -9.44 21.12 1.52
CA GLU A 243 -10.18 21.72 0.42
C GLU A 243 -11.69 21.43 0.57
N GLY A 244 -12.53 22.47 0.49
CA GLY A 244 -13.98 22.34 0.65
C GLY A 244 -14.48 22.09 2.08
N ALA A 245 -13.61 22.02 3.09
CA ALA A 245 -13.99 21.80 4.49
C ALA A 245 -13.77 23.05 5.37
N LYS A 246 -14.47 23.11 6.52
CA LYS A 246 -14.22 24.15 7.53
C LYS A 246 -12.85 23.91 8.20
N PRO A 247 -12.01 24.95 8.36
CA PRO A 247 -10.75 24.83 9.10
C PRO A 247 -10.98 24.42 10.55
N PHE A 248 -10.04 23.66 11.12
CA PHE A 248 -10.03 23.31 12.53
C PHE A 248 -8.61 23.35 13.12
N ALA A 249 -8.52 23.36 14.45
CA ALA A 249 -7.27 23.34 15.19
C ALA A 249 -7.21 22.16 16.17
N LEU A 250 -6.01 21.57 16.29
CA LEU A 250 -5.68 20.54 17.27
C LEU A 250 -4.54 21.03 18.16
N SER A 251 -4.67 20.87 19.48
CA SER A 251 -3.61 21.32 20.40
C SER A 251 -2.37 20.43 20.31
N ALA A 252 -1.20 21.02 20.53
CA ALA A 252 0.07 20.31 20.55
C ALA A 252 0.08 19.20 21.62
N GLU A 253 -0.52 19.45 22.79
CA GLU A 253 -0.68 18.43 23.83
C GLU A 253 -1.49 17.24 23.32
N MET A 254 -2.65 17.48 22.70
CA MET A 254 -3.51 16.41 22.20
C MET A 254 -2.80 15.58 21.14
N LEU A 255 -2.16 16.23 20.17
CA LEU A 255 -1.37 15.56 19.14
C LEU A 255 -0.28 14.70 19.80
N ARG A 256 0.48 15.26 20.75
CA ARG A 256 1.58 14.54 21.42
C ARG A 256 1.13 13.32 22.23
N VAL A 257 0.07 13.45 23.02
CA VAL A 257 -0.42 12.36 23.90
C VAL A 257 -1.23 11.32 23.14
N MET A 258 -1.72 11.66 21.95
CA MET A 258 -2.42 10.77 21.03
C MET A 258 -1.59 10.44 19.78
N SER A 259 -0.27 10.57 19.87
CA SER A 259 0.64 10.30 18.76
C SER A 259 0.41 8.88 18.20
N PRO A 260 0.40 8.69 16.87
CA PRO A 260 0.27 7.37 16.24
C PRO A 260 1.57 6.55 16.28
N SER A 261 2.62 7.05 16.94
CA SER A 261 3.89 6.33 17.12
C SER A 261 3.75 5.05 17.95
N ALA A 262 4.65 4.08 17.71
CA ALA A 262 4.71 2.85 18.50
C ALA A 262 4.93 3.10 20.00
N GLU A 263 5.67 4.16 20.36
CA GLU A 263 5.86 4.61 21.76
C GLU A 263 4.52 4.85 22.49
N VAL A 264 3.52 5.39 21.78
CA VAL A 264 2.25 5.78 22.38
C VAL A 264 1.17 4.71 22.16
N GLN A 265 1.10 4.13 20.96
CA GLN A 265 0.06 3.15 20.63
C GLN A 265 0.40 1.72 21.06
N GLY A 266 1.69 1.37 21.19
CA GLY A 266 2.12 -0.02 21.34
C GLY A 266 1.85 -0.85 20.08
N HIS A 267 2.06 -2.18 20.16
CA HIS A 267 1.73 -3.11 19.08
C HIS A 267 0.34 -3.76 19.26
N SER A 268 -0.33 -3.53 20.39
CA SER A 268 -1.70 -3.94 20.68
C SER A 268 -2.40 -2.94 21.63
N PRO A 269 -3.75 -2.93 21.73
CA PRO A 269 -4.48 -2.00 22.60
C PRO A 269 -4.05 -2.06 24.07
N GLU A 270 -3.65 -3.22 24.56
CA GLU A 270 -3.20 -3.44 25.94
C GLU A 270 -1.82 -2.82 26.21
N GLN A 271 -1.03 -2.59 25.15
CA GLN A 271 0.30 -1.99 25.21
C GLN A 271 0.26 -0.47 25.07
N ARG A 272 -0.92 0.14 24.97
CA ARG A 272 -1.08 1.59 24.78
C ARG A 272 -0.61 2.35 26.02
N VAL A 273 0.28 3.32 25.80
CA VAL A 273 0.90 4.10 26.88
C VAL A 273 0.10 5.37 27.12
N THR A 274 -0.25 5.63 28.39
CA THR A 274 -0.86 6.91 28.78
C THR A 274 0.25 7.91 29.06
N VAL A 275 0.38 8.92 28.21
CA VAL A 275 1.46 9.91 28.30
C VAL A 275 1.04 11.09 29.19
N GLY A 276 1.70 11.27 30.33
CA GLY A 276 1.52 12.44 31.21
C GLY A 276 2.57 13.54 31.00
N LYS A 277 2.39 14.68 31.70
CA LYS A 277 3.35 15.81 31.74
C LYS A 277 3.64 16.45 30.36
N LYS A 278 2.63 16.59 29.50
CA LYS A 278 2.74 17.17 28.15
C LYS A 278 1.91 18.44 27.92
N ARG A 279 1.34 19.03 28.98
CA ARG A 279 0.49 20.23 28.89
C ARG A 279 1.09 21.39 28.11
N ASN A 280 2.40 21.58 28.23
CA ASN A 280 3.12 22.72 27.65
C ASN A 280 3.97 22.34 26.42
N VAL A 281 3.80 21.13 25.88
CA VAL A 281 4.54 20.70 24.68
C VAL A 281 4.16 21.57 23.48
N LYS A 282 5.12 21.84 22.62
CA LYS A 282 4.95 22.68 21.42
C LYS A 282 5.36 21.93 20.16
N ILE A 283 4.73 22.30 19.06
CA ILE A 283 5.12 21.88 17.71
C ILE A 283 6.26 22.77 17.25
N LYS A 284 7.40 22.18 16.89
CA LYS A 284 8.55 22.89 16.32
C LYS A 284 8.51 22.93 14.80
N GLU A 285 8.19 21.80 14.19
CA GLU A 285 8.37 21.60 12.75
C GLU A 285 7.37 20.57 12.24
N LEU A 286 6.95 20.74 10.98
CA LEU A 286 6.16 19.77 10.23
C LEU A 286 7.02 19.26 9.09
N LYS A 287 7.16 17.94 8.98
CA LYS A 287 7.85 17.26 7.89
C LYS A 287 6.81 16.48 7.09
N PRO A 288 6.45 16.91 5.87
CA PRO A 288 5.55 16.15 5.00
C PRO A 288 6.08 14.73 4.78
N VAL A 289 5.19 13.74 4.77
CA VAL A 289 5.53 12.34 4.47
C VAL A 289 4.62 11.87 3.35
N GLY A 290 5.18 11.83 2.14
CA GLY A 290 4.40 11.59 0.93
C GLY A 290 3.26 12.60 0.79
N ASN A 291 2.14 12.14 0.23
CA ASN A 291 0.91 12.94 0.05
C ASN A 291 -0.22 12.51 0.99
N TYR A 292 0.06 11.73 2.04
CA TYR A 292 -0.97 11.12 2.90
C TYR A 292 -0.82 11.44 4.40
N ALA A 293 0.34 11.96 4.83
CA ALA A 293 0.61 12.22 6.24
C ALA A 293 1.60 13.36 6.47
N VAL A 294 1.62 13.84 7.71
CA VAL A 294 2.67 14.73 8.24
C VAL A 294 3.35 14.09 9.45
N ARG A 295 4.66 14.21 9.51
CA ARG A 295 5.44 13.96 10.72
C ARG A 295 5.56 15.26 11.51
N ILE A 296 5.15 15.23 12.77
CA ILE A 296 5.19 16.39 13.66
C ILE A 296 6.39 16.26 14.59
N VAL A 297 7.27 17.26 14.59
CA VAL A 297 8.41 17.37 15.50
C VAL A 297 8.01 18.23 16.69
N PHE A 298 8.10 17.67 17.89
CA PHE A 298 7.77 18.35 19.14
C PHE A 298 9.01 18.87 19.86
N ASP A 299 8.83 19.85 20.75
CA ASP A 299 9.91 20.44 21.54
C ASP A 299 10.44 19.57 22.68
N ASP A 300 9.72 18.50 23.01
CA ASP A 300 10.14 17.47 23.95
C ASP A 300 11.00 16.36 23.31
N GLY A 301 11.36 16.52 22.03
CA GLY A 301 12.21 15.58 21.28
C GLY A 301 11.45 14.48 20.54
N HIS A 302 10.12 14.41 20.65
CA HIS A 302 9.32 13.42 19.92
C HIS A 302 9.17 13.79 18.44
N ASP A 303 9.48 12.87 17.52
CA ASP A 303 9.38 13.10 16.08
C ASP A 303 8.98 11.85 15.26
N THR A 304 8.55 10.77 15.91
CA THR A 304 8.32 9.48 15.23
C THR A 304 6.88 9.24 14.78
N GLY A 305 5.93 10.08 15.23
CA GLY A 305 4.51 9.94 14.89
C GLY A 305 4.20 10.39 13.45
N LEU A 306 3.60 9.51 12.65
CA LEU A 306 3.07 9.79 11.31
C LEU A 306 1.56 10.07 11.37
N TYR A 307 1.17 11.33 11.26
CA TYR A 307 -0.23 11.75 11.33
C TYR A 307 -0.83 11.74 9.93
N ALA A 308 -1.52 10.65 9.58
CA ALA A 308 -2.29 10.57 8.34
C ALA A 308 -3.38 11.65 8.30
N TRP A 309 -3.75 12.11 7.11
CA TRP A 309 -4.82 13.09 6.91
C TRP A 309 -6.15 12.63 7.52
N SER A 310 -6.49 11.35 7.31
CA SER A 310 -7.66 10.70 7.91
C SER A 310 -7.59 10.69 9.44
N TYR A 311 -6.39 10.53 10.01
CA TYR A 311 -6.19 10.57 11.45
C TYR A 311 -6.38 11.97 12.03
N LEU A 312 -5.92 13.03 11.34
CA LEU A 312 -6.17 14.41 11.77
C LEU A 312 -7.67 14.74 11.79
N GLN A 313 -8.43 14.28 10.78
CA GLN A 313 -9.89 14.41 10.79
C GLN A 313 -10.53 13.60 11.91
N THR A 314 -10.11 12.35 12.12
CA THR A 314 -10.60 11.52 13.22
C THR A 314 -10.35 12.18 14.59
N LEU A 315 -9.15 12.74 14.81
CA LEU A 315 -8.84 13.47 16.04
C LEU A 315 -9.72 14.71 16.20
N HIS A 316 -10.08 15.39 15.13
CA HIS A 316 -10.99 16.53 15.19
C HIS A 316 -12.42 16.09 15.51
N THR A 317 -12.98 15.14 14.77
CA THR A 317 -14.36 14.67 14.91
C THR A 317 -14.59 13.98 16.26
N GLU A 318 -13.62 13.22 16.76
CA GLU A 318 -13.71 12.49 18.03
C GLU A 318 -13.04 13.23 19.19
N ARG A 319 -12.69 14.51 19.03
CA ARG A 319 -11.84 15.24 19.97
C ARG A 319 -12.30 15.12 21.41
N ASP A 320 -13.56 15.45 21.65
CA ASP A 320 -14.08 15.59 23.01
C ASP A 320 -14.15 14.22 23.72
N LYS A 321 -14.56 13.18 22.98
CA LYS A 321 -14.58 11.80 23.47
C LYS A 321 -13.17 11.31 23.82
N ARG A 322 -12.24 11.40 22.88
CA ARG A 322 -10.85 10.95 23.10
C ARG A 322 -10.16 11.72 24.21
N TRP A 323 -10.45 13.01 24.32
CA TRP A 323 -9.90 13.84 25.38
C TRP A 323 -10.43 13.44 26.75
N ALA A 324 -11.74 13.17 26.88
CA ALA A 324 -12.33 12.66 28.11
C ALA A 324 -11.71 11.30 28.53
N GLU A 325 -11.53 10.38 27.58
CA GLU A 325 -10.85 9.10 27.80
C GLU A 325 -9.41 9.26 28.29
N TYR A 326 -8.66 10.20 27.69
CA TYR A 326 -7.30 10.53 28.12
C TYR A 326 -7.24 11.04 29.55
N LEU A 327 -8.13 11.98 29.91
CA LEU A 327 -8.20 12.53 31.27
C LEU A 327 -8.57 11.46 32.30
N SER A 328 -9.51 10.57 31.96
CA SER A 328 -9.87 9.43 32.80
C SER A 328 -8.69 8.49 33.00
N ALA A 329 -7.94 8.17 31.94
CA ALA A 329 -6.77 7.30 32.01
C ALA A 329 -5.64 7.91 32.86
N LEU A 330 -5.43 9.23 32.78
CA LEU A 330 -4.49 9.94 33.66
C LEU A 330 -4.88 9.79 35.13
N ALA A 331 -6.16 10.03 35.46
CA ALA A 331 -6.66 9.93 36.82
C ALA A 331 -6.51 8.52 37.39
N GLN A 332 -6.88 7.49 36.62
CA GLN A 332 -6.73 6.08 37.03
C GLN A 332 -5.28 5.68 37.29
N LYS A 333 -4.32 6.27 36.56
CA LYS A 333 -2.88 5.99 36.70
C LYS A 333 -2.17 6.94 37.66
N GLY A 334 -2.88 7.87 38.31
CA GLY A 334 -2.28 8.87 39.20
C GLY A 334 -1.31 9.83 38.50
N LEU A 335 -1.48 10.03 37.19
CA LEU A 335 -0.63 10.88 36.37
C LEU A 335 -1.25 12.27 36.21
N GLY A 336 -0.41 13.31 36.19
CA GLY A 336 -0.82 14.67 35.87
C GLY A 336 -0.53 15.05 34.42
N ARG A 337 -1.26 16.05 33.90
CA ARG A 337 -0.98 16.68 32.60
C ARG A 337 0.32 17.48 32.60
N GLY A 338 0.85 17.82 33.79
CA GLY A 338 1.96 18.76 33.96
C GLY A 338 1.44 20.15 34.29
#